data_AF-A0A8S9RDF4-F1
#
_entry.id   AF-A0A8S9RDF4-F1
#
_cell.length_a   1.000
_cell.length_b   1.000
_cell.length_c   1.000
_cell.angle_alpha   90.00
_cell.angle_beta   90.00
_cell.angle_gamma   90.00
#
_symmetry.space_group_name_H-M   'P 1'
#
loop_
_entity.id
_entity.type
_entity.pdbx_description
1 polymer ?
#
loop_
_entity_poly.entity_id
_entity_poly.type
_entity_poly.pdbx_seq_one_letter_code
_entity_poly.pdbx_strand_id
1 'polypeptide(L)'
;MVIGEEDYLKGSLEYIPHPDTNVGFRTFCLESGSCPNEGVTKCEVFDFKANTWRYLTCTPSYRIFPTQKPAYANGSVYWLTELHEGRIEVVDFDIQTETFRLLRKIIPAIASSDPSHIDMCTLDNHLCMSKREHVTKIL
;
A
#
# COMPACT_ATOMS: atom_id res chain seq x y z
N MET A 1 8.76 -9.56 8.64
CA MET A 1 8.07 -8.65 7.69
C MET A 1 8.05 -7.22 8.22
N VAL A 2 9.10 -6.46 7.89
CA VAL A 2 9.13 -5.02 8.11
C VAL A 2 8.77 -4.36 6.78
N ILE A 3 7.59 -3.76 6.72
CA ILE A 3 7.31 -2.77 5.68
C ILE A 3 7.92 -1.47 6.19
N GLY A 4 8.97 -1.03 5.51
CA GLY A 4 9.70 0.18 5.90
C GLY A 4 8.85 1.41 5.68
N GLU A 5 8.66 2.16 6.75
CA GLU A 5 8.27 3.56 6.71
C GLU A 5 9.53 4.34 6.29
N GLU A 6 9.54 4.90 5.08
CA GLU A 6 10.45 6.01 4.78
C GLU A 6 9.63 7.29 4.86
N ASP A 7 9.94 8.08 5.88
CA ASP A 7 9.46 9.43 6.07
C ASP A 7 9.49 10.19 4.74
N TYR A 8 8.37 10.85 4.41
CA TYR A 8 8.17 11.71 3.25
C TYR A 8 9.25 12.79 3.02
N LEU A 9 10.19 12.96 3.96
CA LEU A 9 11.20 14.01 3.98
C LEU A 9 12.64 13.52 4.22
N LYS A 10 12.91 12.21 4.24
CA LYS A 10 14.27 11.70 4.42
C LYS A 10 14.63 10.71 3.32
N GLY A 11 15.24 11.24 2.26
CA GLY A 11 15.80 10.43 1.19
C GLY A 11 16.77 9.38 1.74
N SER A 12 16.69 8.20 1.15
CA SER A 12 17.75 7.18 1.08
C SER A 12 18.47 6.88 2.41
N LEU A 13 17.87 5.99 3.21
CA LEU A 13 18.69 4.95 3.82
C LEU A 13 18.40 3.65 3.07
N GLU A 14 19.45 3.04 2.53
CA GLU A 14 19.43 1.75 1.84
C GLU A 14 18.97 0.63 2.79
N TYR A 15 17.67 0.59 3.12
CA TYR A 15 17.08 -0.55 3.80
C TYR A 15 17.11 -1.72 2.81
N ILE A 16 17.95 -2.70 3.14
CA ILE A 16 18.08 -3.98 2.42
C ILE A 16 17.25 -5.01 3.20
N PRO A 17 16.15 -5.51 2.63
CA PRO A 17 15.36 -6.56 3.26
C PRO A 17 16.17 -7.84 3.46
N HIS A 18 16.01 -8.52 4.61
CA HIS A 18 16.63 -9.84 4.82
C HIS A 18 15.96 -10.92 3.94
N PRO A 19 16.72 -11.75 3.21
CA PRO A 19 16.22 -12.70 2.20
C PRO A 19 15.27 -13.78 2.76
N ASP A 20 15.45 -14.19 4.01
CA ASP A 20 14.70 -15.31 4.57
C ASP A 20 13.32 -14.92 5.16
N THR A 21 12.95 -13.63 5.19
CA THR A 21 11.73 -13.22 5.93
C THR A 21 11.10 -11.88 5.55
N ASN A 22 11.66 -11.15 4.59
CA ASN A 22 11.16 -9.83 4.23
C ASN A 22 10.87 -9.75 2.74
N VAL A 23 9.70 -9.25 2.37
CA VAL A 23 9.48 -8.68 1.03
C VAL A 23 9.76 -7.18 1.18
N GLY A 24 10.69 -6.66 0.38
CA GLY A 24 10.93 -5.22 0.31
C GLY A 24 9.97 -4.57 -0.66
N PHE A 25 9.14 -3.66 -0.17
CA PHE A 25 8.28 -2.83 -1.01
C PHE A 25 8.34 -1.38 -0.55
N ARG A 26 8.44 -0.44 -1.50
CA ARG A 26 8.38 0.99 -1.26
C ARG A 26 7.35 1.62 -2.19
N THR A 27 6.51 2.49 -1.64
CA THR A 27 5.53 3.28 -2.39
C THR A 27 5.81 4.75 -2.18
N PHE A 28 5.83 5.51 -3.27
CA PHE A 28 5.92 6.96 -3.22
C PHE A 28 4.82 7.57 -4.09
N CYS A 29 4.01 8.46 -3.50
CA CYS A 29 3.08 9.27 -4.26
C CYS A 29 3.81 10.51 -4.78
N LEU A 30 4.01 10.63 -6.09
CA LEU A 30 4.59 11.83 -6.70
C LEU A 30 3.47 12.70 -7.28
N GLU A 31 3.50 14.00 -6.98
CA GLU A 31 2.66 14.99 -7.65
C GLU A 31 3.28 15.42 -8.98
N SER A 32 3.30 14.57 -10.00
CA SER A 32 3.46 15.03 -11.39
C SER A 32 3.28 13.89 -12.38
N GLY A 33 2.30 14.03 -13.27
CA GLY A 33 2.14 13.19 -14.45
C GLY A 33 2.86 13.77 -15.66
N SER A 34 3.37 12.89 -16.53
CA SER A 34 3.68 13.23 -17.92
C SER A 34 3.46 12.09 -18.92
N CYS A 35 2.96 10.93 -18.51
CA CYS A 35 2.59 9.86 -19.44
C CYS A 35 1.14 9.36 -19.24
N PRO A 36 0.42 9.00 -20.32
CA PRO A 36 -0.96 8.50 -20.25
C PRO A 36 -1.11 7.15 -19.51
N ASN A 37 0.01 6.49 -19.17
CA ASN A 37 0.10 5.24 -18.42
C ASN A 37 0.91 5.38 -17.11
N GLU A 38 1.31 6.60 -16.72
CA GLU A 38 1.93 6.84 -15.41
C GLU A 38 0.84 6.84 -14.34
N GLY A 39 0.70 5.73 -13.62
CA GLY A 39 -0.07 5.72 -12.39
C GLY A 39 0.43 6.80 -11.43
N VAL A 40 -0.47 7.42 -10.69
CA VAL A 40 -0.16 8.54 -9.78
C VAL A 40 0.75 8.11 -8.61
N THR A 41 0.91 6.80 -8.43
CA THR A 41 1.77 6.18 -7.43
C THR A 41 2.96 5.50 -8.11
N LYS A 42 4.20 5.82 -7.72
CA LYS A 42 5.38 5.04 -8.10
C LYS A 42 5.63 3.95 -7.05
N CYS A 43 5.98 2.76 -7.51
CA CYS A 43 6.21 1.60 -6.66
C CYS A 43 7.54 0.94 -7.01
N GLU A 44 8.29 0.55 -5.98
CA GLU A 44 9.53 -0.19 -6.10
C GLU A 44 9.45 -1.51 -5.32
N VAL A 45 10.01 -2.55 -5.92
CA VAL A 45 10.20 -3.86 -5.30
C VAL A 45 11.68 -4.13 -5.13
N PHE A 46 12.04 -4.81 -4.05
CA PHE A 46 13.40 -5.27 -3.86
C PHE A 46 13.61 -6.61 -4.56
N ASP A 47 14.56 -6.66 -5.50
CA ASP A 47 14.98 -7.89 -6.16
C ASP A 47 16.14 -8.52 -5.38
N PHE A 48 15.88 -9.65 -4.72
CA PHE A 48 16.90 -10.37 -3.94
C PHE A 48 18.03 -10.95 -4.80
N LYS A 49 17.76 -11.28 -6.07
CA LYS A 49 18.79 -11.84 -6.96
C LYS A 49 19.74 -10.75 -7.42
N ALA A 50 19.19 -9.58 -7.76
CA ALA A 50 19.98 -8.42 -8.17
C ALA A 50 20.49 -7.58 -6.98
N ASN A 51 20.01 -7.87 -5.76
CA ASN A 51 20.28 -7.14 -4.53
C ASN A 51 20.07 -5.62 -4.68
N THR A 52 18.96 -5.23 -5.32
CA THR A 52 18.67 -3.83 -5.62
C THR A 52 17.17 -3.56 -5.65
N TRP A 53 16.81 -2.31 -5.41
CA TRP A 53 15.46 -1.81 -5.65
C TRP A 53 15.26 -1.59 -7.16
N ARG A 54 14.07 -1.93 -7.65
CA ARG A 54 13.68 -1.62 -9.02
C ARG A 54 12.25 -1.14 -9.09
N TYR A 55 11.99 -0.27 -10.06
CA TYR A 55 10.66 0.23 -10.36
C TYR A 55 9.78 -0.86 -10.97
N LEU A 56 8.51 -0.86 -10.59
CA LEU A 56 7.46 -1.61 -11.28
C LEU A 56 7.07 -0.87 -12.57
N THR A 57 6.95 -1.63 -13.66
CA THR A 57 6.60 -1.10 -14.99
C THR A 57 5.13 -0.74 -15.13
N CYS A 58 4.27 -1.40 -14.36
CA CYS A 58 2.84 -1.11 -14.29
C CYS A 58 2.51 -0.65 -12.88
N THR A 59 1.97 0.56 -12.74
CA THR A 59 1.52 1.09 -11.45
C THR A 59 0.01 1.33 -11.48
N PRO A 60 -0.66 1.29 -10.31
CA PRO A 60 -2.10 1.51 -10.27
C PRO A 60 -2.44 2.94 -10.74
N SER A 61 -3.55 3.08 -11.47
CA SER A 61 -4.09 4.38 -11.89
C SER A 61 -4.67 5.21 -10.73
N TYR A 62 -4.60 4.69 -9.50
CA TYR A 62 -5.15 5.28 -8.29
C TYR A 62 -4.03 5.68 -7.34
N ARG A 63 -4.31 6.66 -6.48
CA ARG A 63 -3.40 7.05 -5.39
C ARG A 63 -3.54 6.07 -4.23
N ILE A 64 -2.43 5.46 -3.83
CA ILE A 64 -2.37 4.66 -2.61
C ILE A 64 -2.33 5.62 -1.41
N PHE A 65 -3.08 5.31 -0.35
CA PHE A 65 -3.08 6.12 0.86
C PHE A 65 -1.73 5.99 1.58
N PRO A 66 -0.96 7.08 1.72
CA PRO A 66 0.49 6.96 1.92
C PRO A 66 0.93 6.70 3.36
N THR A 67 0.09 7.00 4.36
CA THR A 67 0.47 6.91 5.77
C THR A 67 0.11 5.57 6.41
N GLN A 68 -0.56 4.68 5.67
CA GLN A 68 -0.97 3.38 6.17
C GLN A 68 0.09 2.32 5.89
N LYS A 69 0.43 1.54 6.92
CA LYS A 69 1.22 0.32 6.75
C LYS A 69 0.41 -0.73 5.97
N PRO A 70 0.93 -1.30 4.87
CA PRO A 70 0.21 -2.33 4.14
C PRO A 70 0.07 -3.62 4.94
N ALA A 71 -0.90 -4.42 4.54
CA ALA A 71 -1.04 -5.80 4.98
C ALA A 71 -0.46 -6.75 3.93
N TYR A 72 -0.04 -7.94 4.35
CA TYR A 72 0.43 -9.00 3.46
C TYR A 72 -0.32 -10.28 3.76
N ALA A 73 -1.00 -10.83 2.77
CA ALA A 73 -1.72 -12.08 2.92
C ALA A 73 -1.68 -12.83 1.60
N ASN A 74 -1.56 -14.15 1.67
CA ASN A 74 -1.71 -15.03 0.51
C ASN A 74 -0.84 -14.65 -0.71
N GLY A 75 0.40 -14.19 -0.48
CA GLY A 75 1.33 -13.81 -1.56
C GLY A 75 1.12 -12.40 -2.15
N SER A 76 0.16 -11.64 -1.61
CA SER A 76 -0.15 -10.29 -2.05
C SER A 76 0.10 -9.25 -0.95
N VAL A 77 0.38 -8.02 -1.37
CA VAL A 77 0.44 -6.84 -0.51
C VAL A 77 -0.79 -5.97 -0.74
N TYR A 78 -1.37 -5.45 0.33
CA TYR A 78 -2.63 -4.72 0.31
C TYR A 78 -2.51 -3.32 0.92
N TRP A 79 -3.10 -2.33 0.25
CA TRP A 79 -3.24 -0.96 0.74
C TRP A 79 -4.67 -0.44 0.53
N LEU A 80 -5.03 0.63 1.23
CA LEU A 80 -6.17 1.46 0.86
C LEU A 80 -5.75 2.48 -0.20
N THR A 81 -6.70 2.87 -1.05
CA THR A 81 -6.55 4.08 -1.87
C THR A 81 -6.80 5.33 -1.03
N GLU A 82 -6.34 6.48 -1.52
CA GLU A 82 -6.94 7.75 -1.13
C GLU A 82 -8.45 7.77 -1.48
N LEU A 83 -9.18 8.68 -0.84
CA LEU A 83 -10.59 8.87 -1.14
C LEU A 83 -10.75 9.40 -2.57
N HIS A 84 -11.43 8.63 -3.43
CA HIS A 84 -11.76 9.03 -4.79
C HIS A 84 -13.28 8.92 -4.99
N GLU A 85 -13.92 10.02 -5.41
CA GLU A 85 -15.39 10.10 -5.54
C GLU A 85 -16.14 9.66 -4.26
N GLY A 86 -15.58 9.99 -3.08
CA GLY A 86 -16.18 9.66 -1.79
C GLY A 86 -16.07 8.19 -1.40
N ARG A 87 -15.21 7.42 -2.08
CA ARG A 87 -14.94 6.02 -1.77
C ARG A 87 -13.46 5.70 -1.67
N ILE A 88 -13.11 4.87 -0.71
CA ILE A 88 -11.84 4.16 -0.69
C ILE A 88 -12.02 2.79 -1.35
N GLU A 89 -10.94 2.24 -1.90
CA GLU A 89 -10.86 0.90 -2.45
C GLU A 89 -9.61 0.20 -1.91
N VAL A 90 -9.50 -1.11 -2.10
CA VAL A 90 -8.30 -1.86 -1.71
C VAL A 90 -7.46 -2.16 -2.95
N VAL A 91 -6.19 -1.80 -2.91
CA VAL A 91 -5.19 -2.18 -3.92
C VAL A 91 -4.58 -3.51 -3.51
N ASP A 92 -4.60 -4.48 -4.40
CA ASP A 92 -3.96 -5.80 -4.29
C ASP A 92 -2.77 -5.84 -5.26
N PHE A 93 -1.56 -6.01 -4.72
CA PHE A 93 -0.36 -6.28 -5.50
C PHE A 93 0.07 -7.74 -5.31
N ASP A 94 -0.09 -8.52 -6.37
CA ASP A 94 0.36 -9.91 -6.41
C ASP A 94 1.86 -9.95 -6.70
N ILE A 95 2.66 -10.37 -5.71
CA ILE A 95 4.12 -10.35 -5.82
C ILE A 95 4.63 -11.34 -6.86
N GLN A 96 3.94 -12.47 -7.05
CA GLN A 96 4.39 -13.52 -7.96
C GLN A 96 4.26 -13.12 -9.43
N THR A 97 3.19 -12.38 -9.75
CA THR A 97 2.89 -11.91 -11.11
C THR A 97 3.27 -10.46 -11.33
N GLU A 98 3.60 -9.74 -10.26
CA GLU A 98 3.84 -8.29 -10.23
C GLU A 98 2.69 -7.48 -10.83
N THR A 99 1.46 -7.90 -10.53
CA THR A 99 0.25 -7.27 -11.07
C THR A 99 -0.55 -6.57 -9.98
N PHE A 100 -1.08 -5.41 -10.34
CA PHE A 100 -2.02 -4.66 -9.51
C PHE A 100 -3.46 -5.01 -9.87
N ARG A 101 -4.28 -5.17 -8.83
CA ARG A 101 -5.73 -5.36 -8.92
C ARG A 101 -6.40 -4.41 -7.95
N LEU A 102 -7.59 -3.95 -8.33
CA LEU A 102 -8.40 -3.08 -7.48
C LEU A 102 -9.62 -3.83 -6.99
N LEU A 103 -9.72 -4.00 -5.67
CA LEU A 103 -10.80 -4.71 -5.01
C LEU A 103 -11.88 -3.69 -4.60
N ARG A 104 -12.91 -3.58 -5.43
CA ARG A 104 -14.02 -2.62 -5.24
C ARG A 104 -15.10 -3.10 -4.28
N LYS A 105 -15.11 -4.39 -3.95
CA LYS A 105 -16.12 -5.03 -3.09
C LYS A 105 -15.69 -4.99 -1.62
N ILE A 106 -15.55 -3.78 -1.08
CA ILE A 106 -15.39 -3.59 0.36
C ILE A 106 -16.73 -3.20 1.01
N ILE A 107 -16.87 -3.48 2.30
CA ILE A 107 -18.11 -3.23 3.05
C ILE A 107 -18.42 -1.72 3.01
N PRO A 108 -19.67 -1.31 2.70
CA PRO A 108 -20.00 0.11 2.54
C PRO A 108 -19.62 1.01 3.72
N ALA A 109 -19.72 0.51 4.96
CA ALA A 109 -19.34 1.24 6.17
C ALA A 109 -17.84 1.60 6.23
N ILE A 110 -16.99 0.78 5.60
CA ILE A 110 -15.54 1.06 5.44
C ILE A 110 -15.33 1.93 4.21
N ALA A 111 -16.01 1.62 3.10
CA ALA A 111 -15.82 2.29 1.81
C ALA A 111 -16.01 3.81 1.85
N SER A 112 -16.92 4.32 2.68
CA SER A 112 -17.18 5.76 2.83
C SER A 112 -16.42 6.43 3.96
N SER A 113 -15.54 5.70 4.66
CA SER A 113 -14.76 6.24 5.78
C SER A 113 -13.45 6.87 5.31
N ASP A 114 -12.91 7.78 6.12
CA ASP A 114 -11.55 8.29 5.93
C ASP A 114 -10.54 7.12 6.09
N PRO A 115 -9.63 6.90 5.11
CA PRO A 115 -8.66 5.80 5.18
C PRO A 115 -7.73 5.90 6.40
N SER A 116 -7.51 7.09 6.95
CA SER A 116 -6.72 7.28 8.18
C SER A 116 -7.35 6.66 9.43
N HIS A 117 -8.65 6.35 9.39
CA HIS A 117 -9.42 5.73 10.47
C HIS A 117 -9.63 4.22 10.26
N ILE A 118 -9.09 3.65 9.18
CA ILE A 118 -9.21 2.23 8.88
C ILE A 118 -7.86 1.56 9.16
N ASP A 119 -7.88 0.54 10.00
CA ASP A 119 -6.71 -0.33 10.20
C ASP A 119 -6.86 -1.57 9.33
N MET A 120 -5.78 -1.93 8.64
CA MET A 120 -5.69 -3.14 7.83
C MET A 120 -4.57 -4.02 8.38
N CYS A 121 -4.86 -5.31 8.55
CA CYS A 121 -3.90 -6.26 9.03
C CYS A 121 -4.15 -7.64 8.43
N THR A 122 -3.23 -8.56 8.69
CA THR A 122 -3.38 -9.96 8.33
C THR A 122 -3.59 -10.78 9.59
N LEU A 123 -4.64 -11.58 9.61
CA LEU A 123 -4.93 -12.55 10.67
C LEU A 123 -5.19 -13.90 10.01
N ASP A 124 -4.46 -14.95 10.42
CA ASP A 124 -4.58 -16.30 9.86
C ASP A 124 -4.52 -16.34 8.31
N ASN A 125 -3.62 -15.54 7.73
CA ASN A 125 -3.45 -15.38 6.29
C ASN A 125 -4.69 -14.82 5.56
N HIS A 126 -5.62 -14.21 6.30
CA HIS A 126 -6.75 -13.46 5.76
C HIS A 126 -6.55 -11.96 5.97
N LEU A 127 -6.99 -11.19 4.99
CA LEU A 127 -7.02 -9.73 5.08
C LEU A 127 -8.17 -9.29 5.99
N CYS A 128 -7.84 -8.57 7.05
CA CYS A 128 -8.81 -8.00 7.97
C CYS A 128 -8.75 -6.48 7.91
N MET A 129 -9.92 -5.85 7.99
CA MET A 129 -10.06 -4.39 8.06
C MET A 129 -10.99 -4.05 9.22
N SER A 130 -10.63 -3.03 9.97
CA SER A 130 -11.45 -2.52 11.07
C SER A 130 -11.51 -1.00 11.01
N LYS A 131 -12.64 -0.44 11.44
CA LYS A 131 -12.82 0.99 11.58
C LYS A 131 -12.56 1.38 13.02
N ARG A 132 -11.67 2.34 13.26
CA ARG A 132 -11.51 2.96 14.57
C ARG A 132 -12.71 3.85 14.85
N GLU A 133 -13.32 3.68 16.02
CA GLU A 133 -14.27 4.66 16.54
C GLU A 133 -13.51 5.89 17.04
N HIS A 134 -14.04 7.08 16.79
CA HIS A 134 -13.51 8.30 17.38
C HIS A 134 -13.62 8.17 18.90
N VAL A 135 -12.48 8.14 19.59
CA VAL A 135 -12.48 8.42 21.03
C VAL A 135 -12.76 9.90 21.18
N THR A 136 -14.03 10.26 21.38
CA THR A 136 -14.38 11.59 21.89
C THR A 136 -13.73 11.71 23.27
N LYS A 137 -12.64 12.48 23.37
CA LYS A 137 -12.14 12.90 24.68
C LYS A 137 -13.25 13.72 25.33
N ILE A 138 -13.90 13.13 26.33
CA ILE A 138 -14.73 13.88 27.27
C ILE A 138 -13.72 14.68 28.11
N LEU A 139 -13.63 15.99 27.84
CA LEU A 139 -12.88 16.95 28.65
C LEU A 139 -13.66 17.27 29.93
#